data_AF-A0A6N9INS7-F1
#
_entry.id   AF-A0A6N9INS7-F1
#
_cell.length_a   1.000
_cell.length_b   1.000
_cell.length_c   1.000
_cell.angle_alpha   90.00
_cell.angle_beta   90.00
_cell.angle_gamma   90.00
#
_symmetry.space_group_name_H-M   'P 1'
#
loop_
_entity.id
_entity.type
_entity.pdbx_description
1 polymer ?
#
loop_
_entity_poly.entity_id
_entity_poly.type
_entity_poly.pdbx_seq_one_letter_code
_entity_poly.pdbx_strand_id
1 'polypeptide(L)'
;MYKSRPITQVIHENINYILTREKLTKESLYKEIGHQKIIHDSSANISVVKLEQIAKFLGTNLPDLVTDWKDGSYPDEHEEYDRGYRDGRKDMLKEIIKKEAK
;
A
#
# COMPACT_ATOMS: atom_id res chain seq x y z
N MET A 1 11.63 12.60 21.43
CA MET A 1 10.56 11.59 21.54
C MET A 1 9.80 11.60 20.22
N TYR A 2 9.56 10.44 19.61
CA TYR A 2 8.83 10.38 18.35
C TYR A 2 7.36 10.76 18.58
N LYS A 3 6.82 11.65 17.74
CA LYS A 3 5.42 12.09 17.81
C LYS A 3 4.69 11.45 16.63
N SER A 4 3.76 10.55 16.94
CA SER A 4 2.92 9.90 15.93
C SER A 4 2.21 10.95 15.08
N ARG A 5 2.22 10.76 13.76
CA ARG A 5 1.52 11.63 12.83
C ARG A 5 0.06 11.19 12.69
N PRO A 6 -0.86 12.07 12.26
CA PRO A 6 -2.20 11.65 11.88
C PRO A 6 -2.15 10.58 10.79
N ILE A 7 -2.96 9.52 10.92
CA ILE A 7 -2.93 8.40 9.97
C ILE A 7 -3.28 8.84 8.53
N THR A 8 -4.14 9.86 8.38
CA THR A 8 -4.48 10.43 7.06
C THR A 8 -3.28 11.12 6.42
N GLN A 9 -2.41 11.74 7.21
CA GLN A 9 -1.17 12.34 6.73
C GLN A 9 -0.19 11.25 6.27
N VAL A 10 -0.04 10.18 7.05
CA VAL A 10 0.77 9.01 6.67
C VAL A 10 0.29 8.41 5.35
N ILE A 11 -1.01 8.16 5.23
CA ILE A 11 -1.62 7.61 4.01
C ILE A 11 -1.40 8.53 2.81
N HIS A 12 -1.61 9.84 2.97
CA HIS A 12 -1.39 10.83 1.91
C HIS A 12 0.05 10.80 1.41
N GLU A 13 1.02 10.84 2.32
CA GLU A 13 2.44 10.86 1.98
C GLU A 13 2.87 9.55 1.31
N ASN A 14 2.47 8.40 1.85
CA ASN A 14 2.81 7.08 1.31
C ASN A 14 2.24 6.87 -0.11
N ILE A 15 0.99 7.26 -0.36
CA ILE A 15 0.39 7.20 -1.70
C ILE A 15 1.18 8.07 -2.69
N ASN A 16 1.50 9.32 -2.31
CA ASN A 16 2.22 10.23 -3.20
C ASN A 16 3.69 9.82 -3.41
N TYR A 17 4.32 9.21 -2.41
CA TYR A 17 5.65 8.63 -2.54
C TYR A 17 5.68 7.54 -3.60
N ILE A 18 4.78 6.54 -3.49
CA ILE A 18 4.72 5.42 -4.44
C ILE A 18 4.36 5.91 -5.84
N LEU A 19 3.39 6.83 -5.98
CA LEU A 19 3.07 7.44 -7.29
C LEU A 19 4.31 8.07 -7.94
N THR A 20 5.09 8.82 -7.17
CA THR A 20 6.31 9.49 -7.66
C THR A 20 7.39 8.46 -8.04
N ARG A 21 7.63 7.46 -7.17
CA ARG A 21 8.62 6.40 -7.36
C ARG A 21 8.36 5.59 -8.63
N GLU A 22 7.10 5.16 -8.80
CA GLU A 22 6.66 4.33 -9.93
C GLU A 22 6.35 5.17 -11.19
N LYS A 23 6.57 6.50 -11.14
CA LYS A 23 6.28 7.44 -12.24
C LYS A 23 4.82 7.36 -12.73
N LEU A 24 3.91 7.05 -11.81
CA LEU A 24 2.47 7.00 -12.05
C LEU A 24 1.85 8.39 -11.84
N THR A 25 0.90 8.76 -12.68
CA THR A 25 0.22 10.05 -12.55
C THR A 25 -1.05 9.95 -11.72
N LYS A 26 -1.43 11.02 -11.02
CA LYS A 26 -2.67 11.06 -10.22
C LYS A 26 -3.90 10.83 -11.09
N GLU A 27 -3.87 11.27 -12.35
CA GLU A 27 -4.94 11.07 -13.32
C GLU A 27 -5.11 9.59 -13.67
N SER A 28 -4.02 8.81 -13.75
CA SER A 28 -4.11 7.36 -14.00
C SER A 28 -4.80 6.63 -12.85
N LEU A 29 -4.48 7.00 -11.61
CA LEU A 29 -5.16 6.52 -10.41
C LEU A 29 -6.65 6.91 -10.44
N TYR A 30 -6.97 8.16 -10.76
CA TYR A 30 -8.37 8.62 -10.84
C TYR A 30 -9.21 7.93 -11.91
N LYS A 31 -8.60 7.53 -13.03
CA LYS A 31 -9.30 6.75 -14.05
C LYS A 31 -9.70 5.36 -13.54
N GLU A 32 -8.86 4.73 -12.72
CA GLU A 32 -9.12 3.38 -12.21
C GLU A 32 -10.09 3.40 -11.01
N ILE A 33 -9.86 4.27 -10.04
CA ILE A 33 -10.54 4.19 -8.73
C ILE A 33 -11.48 5.37 -8.43
N GLY A 34 -11.54 6.35 -9.35
CA GLY A 34 -12.27 7.61 -9.17
C GLY A 34 -11.51 8.63 -8.34
N HIS A 35 -11.98 9.89 -8.34
CA HIS A 35 -11.36 10.97 -7.57
C HIS A 35 -11.37 10.68 -6.07
N GLN A 36 -10.19 10.67 -5.44
CA GLN A 36 -10.03 10.55 -3.99
C GLN A 36 -9.35 11.80 -3.43
N LYS A 37 -10.02 12.48 -2.49
CA LYS A 37 -9.52 13.71 -1.86
C LYS A 37 -8.19 13.51 -1.14
N ILE A 38 -7.96 12.32 -0.57
CA ILE A 38 -6.75 11.98 0.18
C ILE A 38 -5.46 12.11 -0.63
N ILE A 39 -5.52 12.11 -1.96
CA ILE A 39 -4.34 12.26 -2.83
C ILE A 39 -3.83 13.72 -2.87
N HIS A 40 -4.69 14.69 -2.54
CA HIS A 40 -4.37 16.12 -2.55
C HIS A 40 -4.46 16.78 -1.17
N ASP A 41 -5.21 16.18 -0.24
CA ASP A 41 -5.48 16.72 1.08
C ASP A 41 -5.15 15.67 2.15
N SER A 42 -4.12 15.93 2.95
CA SER A 42 -3.67 15.06 4.04
C SER A 42 -4.62 14.95 5.22
N SER A 43 -5.64 15.82 5.28
CA SER A 43 -6.69 15.80 6.29
C SER A 43 -7.93 15.02 5.86
N ALA A 44 -8.02 14.61 4.59
CA ALA A 44 -9.18 13.92 4.08
C ALA A 44 -9.27 12.48 4.62
N ASN A 45 -10.49 12.06 4.97
CA ASN A 45 -10.73 10.66 5.32
C ASN A 45 -10.85 9.80 4.05
N ILE A 46 -10.54 8.52 4.20
CA ILE A 46 -10.72 7.50 3.17
C ILE A 46 -11.28 6.22 3.80
N SER A 47 -12.14 5.50 3.08
CA SER A 47 -12.61 4.19 3.52
C SER A 47 -11.54 3.13 3.29
N VAL A 48 -11.51 2.10 4.13
CA VAL A 48 -10.57 0.97 3.98
C VAL A 48 -10.70 0.31 2.62
N VAL A 49 -11.92 0.10 2.11
CA VAL A 49 -12.17 -0.47 0.77
C VAL A 49 -11.52 0.36 -0.33
N LYS A 50 -11.60 1.70 -0.26
CA LYS A 50 -10.95 2.57 -1.23
C LYS A 50 -9.42 2.54 -1.10
N LEU A 51 -8.92 2.44 0.13
CA LEU A 51 -7.50 2.32 0.39
C LEU A 51 -6.92 0.99 -0.13
N GLU A 52 -7.66 -0.12 -0.03
CA GLU A 52 -7.30 -1.40 -0.64
C GLU A 52 -7.29 -1.33 -2.18
N GLN A 53 -8.25 -0.64 -2.79
CA GLN A 53 -8.26 -0.40 -4.23
C GLN A 53 -7.04 0.41 -4.68
N ILE A 54 -6.66 1.44 -3.91
CA ILE A 54 -5.44 2.22 -4.15
C ILE A 54 -4.20 1.31 -4.05
N ALA A 55 -4.08 0.53 -2.97
CA ALA A 55 -2.95 -0.38 -2.78
C ALA A 55 -2.79 -1.34 -3.96
N LYS A 56 -3.91 -1.93 -4.41
CA LYS A 56 -3.93 -2.81 -5.58
C LYS A 56 -3.48 -2.11 -6.86
N PHE A 57 -3.95 -0.88 -7.12
CA PHE A 57 -3.52 -0.10 -8.29
C PHE A 57 -2.03 0.21 -8.24
N LEU A 58 -1.53 0.59 -7.06
CA LEU A 58 -0.12 0.94 -6.83
C LEU A 58 0.81 -0.28 -6.76
N GLY A 59 0.29 -1.51 -6.87
CA GLY A 59 1.08 -2.73 -6.76
C GLY A 59 1.70 -2.96 -5.38
N THR A 60 1.05 -2.46 -4.32
CA THR A 60 1.51 -2.49 -2.92
C THR A 60 0.43 -3.09 -2.01
N ASN A 61 0.69 -3.16 -0.69
CA ASN A 61 -0.26 -3.67 0.29
C ASN A 61 -0.79 -2.57 1.20
N LEU A 62 -1.91 -2.84 1.88
CA LEU A 62 -2.52 -1.91 2.84
C LEU A 62 -1.54 -1.44 3.94
N PRO A 63 -0.72 -2.33 4.55
CA PRO A 63 0.27 -1.92 5.55
C PRO A 63 1.26 -0.87 5.04
N ASP A 64 1.71 -0.97 3.79
CA ASP A 64 2.67 -0.03 3.21
C ASP A 64 2.08 1.38 3.12
N LEU A 65 0.76 1.49 2.94
CA LEU A 65 0.04 2.77 2.90
C LEU A 65 -0.24 3.36 4.29
N VAL A 66 -0.33 2.55 5.34
CA VAL A 66 -0.71 3.02 6.69
C VAL A 66 0.46 3.07 7.68
N THR A 67 1.62 2.52 7.30
CA THR A 67 2.80 2.49 8.17
C THR A 67 3.44 3.87 8.20
N ASP A 68 3.62 4.39 9.41
CA ASP A 68 4.34 5.63 9.65
C ASP A 68 5.85 5.34 9.60
N TRP A 69 6.37 5.28 8.37
CA TRP A 69 7.80 5.08 8.11
C TRP A 69 8.59 6.27 8.67
N LYS A 70 9.74 6.00 9.27
CA LYS A 70 10.72 7.06 9.60
C LYS A 70 11.31 7.59 8.30
N ASP A 71 11.72 8.85 8.28
CA ASP A 71 12.41 9.44 7.13
C ASP A 71 13.58 8.54 6.68
N GLY A 72 13.57 8.12 5.41
CA GLY A 72 14.57 7.22 4.84
C GLY A 72 14.43 5.74 5.23
N SER A 73 13.35 5.36 5.91
CA SER A 73 13.03 3.95 6.23
C SER A 73 11.83 3.43 5.47
N TYR A 74 11.37 4.15 4.44
CA TYR A 74 10.47 3.55 3.45
C TYR A 74 11.18 2.29 2.93
N PRO A 75 10.51 1.14 2.79
CA PRO A 75 11.17 -0.07 2.33
C PRO A 75 11.64 0.12 0.88
N ASP A 76 12.84 0.67 0.74
CA ASP A 76 13.68 0.61 -0.45
C ASP A 76 14.14 -0.85 -0.68
N GLU A 77 13.87 -1.73 0.28
CA GLU A 77 14.13 -3.17 0.28
C GLU A 77 12.91 -3.97 -0.22
N HIS A 78 12.46 -3.70 -1.44
CA HIS A 78 11.51 -4.60 -2.11
C HIS A 78 12.08 -6.02 -2.32
N GLU A 79 13.40 -6.25 -2.21
CA GLU A 79 13.93 -7.61 -2.38
C GLU A 79 13.66 -8.54 -1.20
N GLU A 80 13.63 -8.06 0.05
CA GLU A 80 13.44 -8.94 1.21
C GLU A 80 11.97 -9.18 1.54
N TYR A 81 11.11 -8.17 1.39
CA TYR A 81 9.68 -8.30 1.70
C TYR A 81 8.90 -9.10 0.64
N ASP A 82 9.22 -8.95 -0.66
CA ASP A 82 8.60 -9.78 -1.70
C ASP A 82 9.05 -11.25 -1.64
N ARG A 83 10.29 -11.54 -1.18
CA ARG A 83 10.73 -12.93 -0.96
C ARG A 83 9.93 -13.58 0.17
N GLY A 84 9.84 -12.92 1.33
CA GLY A 84 9.07 -13.44 2.47
C GLY A 84 7.58 -13.59 2.18
N TYR A 85 6.98 -12.62 1.46
CA TYR A 85 5.55 -12.65 1.15
C TYR A 85 5.20 -13.59 -0.02
N ARG A 86 6.05 -13.72 -1.05
CA ARG A 86 5.85 -14.75 -2.09
C ARG A 86 5.97 -16.16 -1.54
N ASP A 87 6.91 -16.41 -0.64
CA ASP A 87 7.07 -17.73 -0.04
C ASP A 87 5.89 -18.05 0.89
N GLY A 88 5.46 -17.09 1.73
CA GLY A 88 4.25 -17.26 2.55
C GLY A 88 2.98 -17.51 1.74
N ARG A 89 2.78 -16.82 0.61
CA ARG A 89 1.62 -17.05 -0.27
C ARG A 89 1.71 -18.40 -1.01
N LYS A 90 2.88 -18.80 -1.48
CA LYS A 90 3.09 -20.11 -2.13
C LYS A 90 2.80 -21.25 -1.15
N ASP A 91 3.23 -21.13 0.09
CA ASP A 91 3.03 -22.17 1.09
C ASP A 91 1.57 -22.23 1.56
N MET A 92 0.90 -21.09 1.75
CA MET A 92 -0.55 -21.06 1.96
C MET A 92 -1.32 -21.69 0.79
N LEU A 93 -0.96 -21.39 -0.46
CA LEU A 93 -1.62 -21.95 -1.64
C LEU A 93 -1.42 -23.47 -1.73
N LYS A 94 -0.22 -23.99 -1.41
CA LYS A 94 0.04 -25.44 -1.33
C LYS A 94 -0.81 -26.11 -0.25
N GLU A 95 -0.92 -25.50 0.93
CA GLU A 95 -1.75 -26.00 2.04
C GLU A 95 -3.23 -26.07 1.65
N ILE A 96 -3.75 -25.07 0.94
CA ILE A 96 -5.13 -25.05 0.44
C ILE A 96 -5.35 -26.15 -0.59
N ILE A 97 -4.49 -26.25 -1.61
CA ILE A 97 -4.58 -27.28 -2.66
C ILE A 97 -4.51 -28.69 -2.06
N LYS A 98 -3.64 -28.91 -1.06
CA LYS A 98 -3.50 -30.20 -0.37
C LYS A 98 -4.72 -30.56 0.48
N LYS A 99 -5.43 -29.57 1.03
CA LYS A 99 -6.70 -29.78 1.73
C LYS A 99 -7.85 -30.09 0.79
N GLU A 100 -7.89 -29.50 -0.40
CA GLU A 100 -8.93 -29.76 -1.40
C GLU A 100 -8.72 -31.07 -2.17
N ALA A 101 -7.47 -31.56 -2.25
CA ALA A 101 -7.13 -32.84 -2.90
C ALA A 101 -7.36 -34.08 -2.01
N LYS A 102 -7.96 -33.94 -0.83
CA LYS A 102 -8.18 -35.01 0.16
C LYS A 102 -9.66 -35.10 0.52
#